data_AF-A0A2I4E1H8-F1
#
_entry.id   AF-A0A2I4E1H8-F1
#
_cell.length_a   1.000
_cell.length_b   1.000
_cell.length_c   1.000
_cell.angle_alpha   90.00
_cell.angle_beta   90.00
_cell.angle_gamma   90.00
#
_symmetry.space_group_name_H-M   'P 1'
#
loop_
_entity.id
_entity.type
_entity.pdbx_description
1 polymer ?
#
loop_
_entity_poly.entity_id
_entity_poly.type
_entity_poly.pdbx_seq_one_letter_code
_entity_poly.pdbx_strand_id
1 'polypeptide(L)'
;MNEKTGEMGAGSSELQPKEEPSQTETQNSDTRAKVVIKTAAQVKVKPPHNYEVLLRDADSPVDRSSRDKLYDQLCSGLLLNQKRKKYWVDKNSNNCFFLYARNLTITWIEDKRYWQWRSIQETRDEVIDVAELLNVCWLEVHGKFQTANLSPGTLYELAFVVKLKDRAYGWEVPVNVRLTLPDGNKQEHKENLMKKPRGDWIEIPVGEFVSSPENTGEIEFSIYEYEGGEWKKGLVIKGITIRPKY
;
A
#
# COMPACT_ATOMS: atom_id res chain seq x y z
N MET A 1 86.07 -32.58 19.00
CA MET A 1 85.68 -32.30 17.60
C MET A 1 85.06 -30.91 17.60
N ASN A 2 85.91 -29.89 17.58
CA ASN A 2 86.35 -29.09 16.42
C ASN A 2 85.33 -27.98 16.17
N GLU A 3 85.62 -26.70 15.99
CA GLU A 3 86.81 -25.82 15.90
C GLU A 3 86.15 -24.44 15.60
N LYS A 4 86.51 -23.28 16.17
CA LYS A 4 87.53 -22.30 15.70
C LYS A 4 87.00 -20.89 16.10
N THR A 5 87.68 -20.11 16.93
CA THR A 5 88.65 -19.00 16.63
C THR A 5 88.09 -17.70 16.01
N GLY A 6 88.51 -16.56 16.57
CA GLY A 6 88.81 -15.29 15.85
C GLY A 6 87.86 -14.12 16.15
N GLU A 7 88.24 -13.15 17.01
CA GLU A 7 88.85 -11.82 16.68
C GLU A 7 87.80 -10.72 16.36
N MET A 8 87.63 -9.69 17.21
CA MET A 8 88.40 -8.43 17.42
C MET A 8 88.04 -7.26 16.46
N GLY A 9 87.73 -6.09 17.04
CA GLY A 9 87.70 -4.75 16.41
C GLY A 9 86.32 -4.07 16.46
N ALA A 10 85.95 -3.21 17.42
CA ALA A 10 86.46 -1.89 17.85
C ALA A 10 85.85 -0.68 17.09
N GLY A 11 85.31 0.29 17.85
CA GLY A 11 85.05 1.69 17.47
C GLY A 11 83.58 2.04 17.29
N SER A 12 82.87 2.45 18.35
CA SER A 12 82.61 3.87 18.77
C SER A 12 81.58 4.56 17.88
N SER A 13 80.51 5.23 18.35
CA SER A 13 80.26 6.04 19.55
C SER A 13 78.73 6.18 19.71
N GLU A 14 78.16 5.98 20.91
CA GLU A 14 77.65 7.04 21.83
C GLU A 14 76.41 7.81 21.25
N LEU A 15 75.21 7.81 21.84
CA LEU A 15 74.85 8.10 23.23
C LEU A 15 73.47 7.53 23.63
N GLN A 16 73.37 7.29 24.95
CA GLN A 16 72.33 6.74 25.86
C GLN A 16 71.01 7.55 25.95
N PRO A 17 70.04 7.25 26.88
CA PRO A 17 69.69 6.02 27.63
C PRO A 17 68.18 5.65 27.49
N LYS A 18 67.74 4.39 27.43
CA LYS A 18 67.40 3.44 28.51
C LYS A 18 66.67 4.00 29.74
N GLU A 19 65.36 3.72 29.82
CA GLU A 19 64.68 3.35 31.07
C GLU A 19 63.51 2.38 30.77
N GLU A 20 63.62 1.21 31.38
CA GLU A 20 62.61 0.19 31.73
C GLU A 20 62.92 -0.14 33.22
N PRO A 21 62.11 -0.87 34.01
CA PRO A 21 60.79 -1.46 33.75
C PRO A 21 59.78 -1.27 34.91
N SER A 22 58.51 -1.66 34.72
CA SER A 22 57.74 -2.37 35.75
C SER A 22 56.41 -2.91 35.20
N GLN A 23 56.28 -4.24 35.25
CA GLN A 23 55.01 -4.99 35.28
C GLN A 23 54.20 -4.54 36.53
N THR A 24 52.89 -4.70 36.74
CA THR A 24 51.82 -5.58 36.26
C THR A 24 50.49 -5.01 36.80
N GLU A 25 49.33 -5.40 36.22
CA GLU A 25 48.01 -5.53 36.90
C GLU A 25 47.29 -4.22 37.36
N THR A 26 46.00 -3.91 37.13
CA THR A 26 44.76 -4.65 36.80
C THR A 26 43.63 -3.62 36.48
N GLN A 27 42.76 -3.97 35.52
CA GLN A 27 41.33 -3.55 35.34
C GLN A 27 40.87 -2.09 35.04
N ASN A 28 40.15 -2.01 33.91
CA ASN A 28 38.91 -1.28 33.61
C ASN A 28 38.77 0.22 33.95
N SER A 29 38.74 1.05 32.91
CA SER A 29 37.63 2.01 32.72
C SER A 29 37.55 2.55 31.29
N ASP A 30 36.60 1.96 30.57
CA ASP A 30 35.70 2.58 29.59
C ASP A 30 35.81 4.12 29.42
N THR A 31 36.32 4.57 28.28
CA THR A 31 35.95 5.89 27.72
C THR A 31 35.81 5.75 26.21
N ARG A 32 34.63 5.26 25.83
CA ARG A 32 34.14 5.05 24.47
C ARG A 32 34.25 6.34 23.64
N ALA A 33 34.96 6.20 22.52
CA ALA A 33 35.17 7.21 21.50
C ALA A 33 33.89 7.96 21.11
N LYS A 34 33.94 9.29 21.21
CA LYS A 34 33.02 10.21 20.53
C LYS A 34 33.30 10.19 19.04
N VAL A 35 32.82 9.15 18.35
CA VAL A 35 32.58 9.21 16.90
C VAL A 35 31.21 9.86 16.73
N VAL A 36 31.22 11.18 16.52
CA VAL A 36 30.02 11.91 16.10
C VAL A 36 29.74 11.51 14.66
N ILE A 37 28.98 10.43 14.48
CA ILE A 37 28.37 10.07 13.20
C ILE A 37 27.31 11.13 12.92
N LYS A 38 27.60 12.02 11.96
CA LYS A 38 26.60 12.91 11.37
C LYS A 38 25.51 12.03 10.75
N THR A 39 24.34 12.01 11.39
CA THR A 39 23.14 11.33 10.91
C THR A 39 22.67 11.94 9.60
N ALA A 40 22.14 11.07 8.74
CA ALA A 40 21.74 11.27 7.36
C ALA A 40 20.97 12.58 7.10
N ALA A 41 21.24 13.17 5.94
CA ALA A 41 20.46 14.26 5.35
C ALA A 41 18.96 13.92 5.40
N GLN A 42 18.17 14.80 6.01
CA GLN A 42 16.72 14.72 5.97
C GLN A 42 16.28 14.85 4.51
N VAL A 43 15.85 13.74 3.89
CA VAL A 43 15.12 13.78 2.62
C VAL A 43 13.92 14.68 2.85
N LYS A 44 13.84 15.83 2.17
CA LYS A 44 12.67 16.69 2.20
C LYS A 44 11.50 15.95 1.54
N VAL A 45 10.77 15.16 2.33
CA VAL A 45 9.56 14.46 1.89
C VAL A 45 8.55 15.49 1.38
N LYS A 46 8.26 15.53 0.09
CA LYS A 46 7.25 16.46 -0.44
C LYS A 46 5.90 16.15 0.22
N PRO A 47 5.14 17.15 0.69
CA PRO A 47 3.81 16.89 1.23
C PRO A 47 2.94 16.20 0.15
N PRO A 48 2.11 15.21 0.52
CA PRO A 48 1.26 14.50 -0.44
C PRO A 48 0.28 15.46 -1.13
N HIS A 49 -0.20 15.10 -2.32
CA HIS A 49 -1.09 16.01 -3.07
C HIS A 49 -2.44 16.19 -2.35
N ASN A 50 -2.94 17.41 -2.23
CA ASN A 50 -4.29 17.72 -1.70
C ASN A 50 -4.67 17.07 -0.34
N TYR A 51 -3.70 16.59 0.45
CA TYR A 51 -3.99 15.82 1.67
C TYR A 51 -4.77 16.63 2.70
N GLU A 52 -4.52 17.94 2.84
CA GLU A 52 -5.25 18.80 3.80
C GLU A 52 -6.76 18.83 3.56
N VAL A 53 -7.19 18.71 2.29
CA VAL A 53 -8.61 18.62 1.93
C VAL A 53 -9.16 17.25 2.31
N LEU A 54 -8.42 16.17 2.01
CA LEU A 54 -8.80 14.80 2.33
C LEU A 54 -8.93 14.56 3.84
N LEU A 55 -8.10 15.21 4.65
CA LEU A 55 -8.13 15.07 6.11
C LEU A 55 -9.38 15.68 6.77
N ARG A 56 -10.15 16.51 6.06
CA ARG A 56 -11.43 17.03 6.57
C ARG A 56 -12.49 15.94 6.72
N ASP A 57 -12.35 14.87 5.94
CA ASP A 57 -13.25 13.73 5.91
C ASP A 57 -12.83 12.60 6.88
N ALA A 58 -11.77 12.80 7.68
CA ALA A 58 -11.20 11.75 8.52
C ALA A 58 -12.14 11.34 9.67
N ASP A 59 -12.31 10.03 9.84
CA ASP A 59 -13.21 9.48 10.87
C ASP A 59 -12.62 9.55 12.29
N SER A 60 -11.29 9.71 12.39
CA SER A 60 -10.55 9.81 13.64
C SER A 60 -9.67 11.06 13.66
N PRO A 61 -9.39 11.64 14.83
CA PRO A 61 -8.47 12.76 14.95
C PRO A 61 -7.08 12.45 14.39
N VAL A 62 -6.53 13.39 13.64
CA VAL A 62 -5.18 13.30 13.03
C VAL A 62 -4.19 14.07 13.90
N ASP A 63 -3.11 13.43 14.33
CA ASP A 63 -2.06 14.07 15.13
C ASP A 63 -1.16 14.91 14.22
N ARG A 64 -1.32 16.24 14.33
CA ARG A 64 -0.55 17.23 13.58
C ARG A 64 0.56 17.88 14.42
N SER A 65 0.92 17.28 15.57
CA SER A 65 1.94 17.84 16.48
C SER A 65 3.35 17.85 15.88
N SER A 66 3.65 16.93 14.96
CA SER A 66 4.88 16.97 14.17
C SER A 66 4.63 16.45 12.75
N ARG A 67 5.52 16.84 11.82
CA ARG A 67 5.47 16.38 10.44
C ARG A 67 5.68 14.86 10.32
N ASP A 68 6.57 14.30 11.14
CA ASP A 68 6.89 12.88 11.09
C ASP A 68 5.69 12.04 11.55
N LYS A 69 5.06 12.41 12.67
CA LYS A 69 3.86 11.72 13.16
C LYS A 69 2.70 11.79 12.17
N LEU A 70 2.48 12.95 11.56
CA LEU A 70 1.47 13.11 10.52
C LEU A 70 1.77 12.17 9.34
N TYR A 71 3.02 12.13 8.89
CA TYR A 71 3.42 11.27 7.77
C TYR A 71 3.28 9.78 8.11
N ASP A 72 3.65 9.37 9.33
CA ASP A 72 3.48 7.99 9.80
C ASP A 72 2.00 7.59 9.79
N GLN A 73 1.09 8.47 10.23
CA GLN A 73 -0.36 8.22 10.17
C GLN A 73 -0.89 8.16 8.74
N LEU A 74 -0.39 9.03 7.84
CA LEU A 74 -0.75 9.01 6.43
C LEU A 74 -0.28 7.71 5.76
N CYS A 75 0.90 7.21 6.11
CA CYS A 75 1.41 5.94 5.59
C CYS A 75 0.68 4.72 6.17
N SER A 76 0.27 4.74 7.44
CA SER A 76 -0.56 3.67 8.02
C SER A 76 -1.97 3.63 7.42
N GLY A 77 -2.45 4.78 6.97
CA GLY A 77 -3.74 4.98 6.35
C GLY A 77 -4.82 5.44 7.33
N LEU A 78 -5.82 6.12 6.77
CA LEU A 78 -6.91 6.77 7.48
C LEU A 78 -8.23 6.34 6.84
N LEU A 79 -9.20 5.97 7.68
CA LEU A 79 -10.58 5.83 7.26
C LEU A 79 -11.23 7.20 7.13
N LEU A 80 -11.94 7.39 6.02
CA LEU A 80 -12.64 8.63 5.71
C LEU A 80 -14.11 8.33 5.37
N ASN A 81 -14.96 9.35 5.54
CA ASN A 81 -16.37 9.34 5.16
C ASN A 81 -17.16 8.16 5.75
N GLN A 82 -17.13 8.00 7.08
CA GLN A 82 -17.84 6.94 7.80
C GLN A 82 -17.40 5.55 7.34
N LYS A 83 -16.07 5.33 7.26
CA LYS A 83 -15.43 4.08 6.85
C LYS A 83 -15.80 3.63 5.44
N ARG A 84 -16.17 4.56 4.55
CA ARG A 84 -16.49 4.25 3.15
C ARG A 84 -15.26 4.24 2.25
N LYS A 85 -14.21 4.97 2.62
CA LYS A 85 -12.93 4.96 1.91
C LYS A 85 -11.77 4.90 2.89
N LYS A 86 -10.66 4.28 2.49
CA LYS A 86 -9.35 4.36 3.16
C LYS A 86 -8.41 5.16 2.28
N TYR A 87 -7.70 6.10 2.87
CA TYR A 87 -6.66 6.90 2.22
C TYR A 87 -5.32 6.62 2.87
N TRP A 88 -4.28 6.42 2.08
CA TRP A 88 -2.91 6.35 2.60
C TRP A 88 -1.93 6.93 1.58
N VAL A 89 -0.70 7.10 2.03
CA VAL A 89 0.39 7.63 1.22
C VAL A 89 1.46 6.55 1.06
N ASP A 90 1.90 6.32 -0.17
CA ASP A 90 2.94 5.35 -0.44
C ASP A 90 4.36 5.88 -0.18
N LYS A 91 5.36 5.01 -0.44
CA LYS A 91 6.78 5.32 -0.26
C LYS A 91 7.29 6.50 -1.10
N ASN A 92 6.60 6.86 -2.19
CA ASN A 92 6.96 7.97 -3.08
C ASN A 92 6.12 9.24 -2.79
N SER A 93 5.43 9.27 -1.66
CA SER A 93 4.50 10.34 -1.27
C SER A 93 3.31 10.49 -2.23
N ASN A 94 2.93 9.40 -2.91
CA ASN A 94 1.75 9.37 -3.75
C ASN A 94 0.51 8.94 -2.98
N ASN A 95 -0.63 9.55 -3.33
CA ASN A 95 -1.90 9.24 -2.71
C ASN A 95 -2.42 7.88 -3.20
N CYS A 96 -2.93 7.08 -2.27
CA CYS A 96 -3.56 5.80 -2.55
C CYS A 96 -4.94 5.75 -1.90
N PHE A 97 -5.86 5.02 -2.52
CA PHE A 97 -7.22 4.91 -2.03
C PHE A 97 -7.75 3.49 -2.11
N PHE A 98 -8.63 3.18 -1.17
CA PHE A 98 -9.50 2.02 -1.22
C PHE A 98 -10.92 2.51 -1.02
N LEU A 99 -11.84 2.23 -1.94
CA LEU A 99 -13.26 2.52 -1.73
C LEU A 99 -13.94 1.20 -1.36
N TYR A 100 -14.49 1.14 -0.15
CA TYR A 100 -15.18 -0.05 0.33
C TYR A 100 -16.52 -0.24 -0.39
N ALA A 101 -17.09 -1.45 -0.31
CA ALA A 101 -18.36 -1.78 -0.95
C ALA A 101 -19.50 -0.80 -0.61
N ARG A 102 -19.49 -0.21 0.60
CA ARG A 102 -20.43 0.85 1.05
C ARG A 102 -20.31 2.19 0.30
N ASN A 103 -19.27 2.36 -0.51
CA ASN A 103 -19.07 3.51 -1.38
C ASN A 103 -19.45 3.22 -2.84
N LEU A 104 -19.75 1.96 -3.18
CA LEU A 104 -20.13 1.55 -4.52
C LEU A 104 -21.64 1.62 -4.70
N THR A 105 -22.07 1.76 -5.95
CA THR A 105 -23.47 1.59 -6.37
C THR A 105 -23.63 0.16 -6.88
N ILE A 106 -24.39 -0.65 -6.15
CA ILE A 106 -24.64 -2.06 -6.48
C ILE A 106 -26.14 -2.24 -6.72
N THR A 107 -26.52 -2.74 -7.89
CA THR A 107 -27.93 -2.95 -8.24
C THR A 107 -28.58 -3.95 -7.28
N TRP A 108 -29.71 -3.55 -6.69
CA TRP A 108 -30.49 -4.28 -5.68
C TRP A 108 -29.79 -4.59 -4.35
N ILE A 109 -28.73 -3.86 -3.98
CA ILE A 109 -27.95 -4.12 -2.77
C ILE A 109 -28.73 -4.10 -1.44
N GLU A 110 -29.81 -3.30 -1.39
CA GLU A 110 -30.66 -3.22 -0.19
C GLU A 110 -31.71 -4.34 -0.14
N ASP A 111 -31.87 -5.11 -1.22
CA ASP A 111 -32.77 -6.25 -1.26
C ASP A 111 -32.10 -7.51 -0.72
N LYS A 112 -32.52 -7.91 0.48
CA LYS A 112 -31.99 -9.07 1.21
C LYS A 112 -32.23 -10.42 0.52
N ARG A 113 -33.03 -10.47 -0.55
CA ARG A 113 -33.19 -11.66 -1.40
C ARG A 113 -31.97 -11.87 -2.30
N TYR A 114 -31.30 -10.77 -2.67
CA TYR A 114 -30.26 -10.75 -3.68
C TYR A 114 -28.87 -10.50 -3.09
N TRP A 115 -28.79 -9.67 -2.06
CA TRP A 115 -27.52 -9.30 -1.42
C TRP A 115 -27.63 -9.32 0.10
N GLN A 116 -26.48 -9.44 0.76
CA GLN A 116 -26.37 -9.19 2.19
C GLN A 116 -25.07 -8.45 2.51
N TRP A 117 -25.15 -7.55 3.47
CA TRP A 117 -23.97 -6.93 4.07
C TRP A 117 -23.35 -7.90 5.10
N ARG A 118 -22.04 -8.07 5.03
CA ARG A 118 -21.25 -8.83 6.00
C ARG A 118 -20.16 -7.92 6.55
N SER A 119 -19.97 -7.94 7.85
CA SER A 119 -18.83 -7.25 8.46
C SER A 119 -17.65 -8.22 8.58
N ILE A 120 -16.45 -7.77 8.22
CA ILE A 120 -15.21 -8.54 8.35
C ILE A 120 -14.17 -7.71 9.11
N GLN A 121 -13.29 -8.41 9.81
CA GLN A 121 -12.14 -7.80 10.45
C GLN A 121 -11.04 -7.56 9.40
N GLU A 122 -10.68 -6.31 9.14
CA GLU A 122 -9.61 -5.94 8.20
C GLU A 122 -8.25 -5.84 8.91
N THR A 123 -8.22 -5.18 10.06
CA THR A 123 -7.05 -5.09 10.96
C THR A 123 -7.51 -5.34 12.40
N ARG A 124 -6.65 -5.24 13.41
CA ARG A 124 -7.08 -5.45 14.83
C ARG A 124 -8.21 -4.50 15.25
N ASP A 125 -8.21 -3.27 14.72
CA ASP A 125 -9.13 -2.20 15.16
C ASP A 125 -10.11 -1.77 14.05
N GLU A 126 -9.95 -2.29 12.83
CA GLU A 126 -10.80 -1.94 11.69
C GLU A 126 -11.74 -3.09 11.31
N VAL A 127 -13.04 -2.85 11.49
CA VAL A 127 -14.12 -3.68 10.93
C VAL A 127 -14.76 -2.93 9.77
N ILE A 128 -14.90 -3.61 8.63
CA ILE A 128 -15.46 -3.06 7.39
C ILE A 128 -16.63 -3.91 6.91
N ASP A 129 -17.54 -3.29 6.16
CA ASP A 129 -18.65 -3.98 5.51
C ASP A 129 -18.29 -4.37 4.07
N VAL A 130 -18.57 -5.62 3.73
CA VAL A 130 -18.47 -6.19 2.38
C VAL A 130 -19.84 -6.63 1.88
N ALA A 131 -20.03 -6.59 0.57
CA ALA A 131 -21.28 -7.00 -0.07
C ALA A 131 -21.18 -8.46 -0.54
N GLU A 132 -22.00 -9.35 0.01
CA GLU A 132 -22.09 -10.74 -0.44
C GLU A 132 -23.32 -10.95 -1.32
N LEU A 133 -23.08 -11.48 -2.52
CA LEU A 133 -24.11 -11.83 -3.47
C LEU A 133 -24.77 -13.16 -3.10
N LEU A 134 -26.08 -13.13 -2.85
CA LEU A 134 -26.89 -14.30 -2.51
C LEU A 134 -27.39 -15.02 -3.75
N ASN A 135 -28.00 -14.30 -4.69
CA ASN A 135 -28.42 -14.83 -5.99
C ASN A 135 -28.91 -13.71 -6.93
N VAL A 136 -28.34 -13.51 -8.13
CA VAL A 136 -28.89 -12.60 -9.16
C VAL A 136 -28.61 -13.10 -10.57
N CYS A 137 -29.47 -12.80 -11.55
CA CYS A 137 -29.14 -12.94 -12.98
C CYS A 137 -28.52 -11.67 -13.57
N TRP A 138 -28.86 -10.49 -13.03
CA TRP A 138 -28.30 -9.18 -13.39
C TRP A 138 -27.27 -8.75 -12.35
N LEU A 139 -25.98 -8.93 -12.66
CA LEU A 139 -24.90 -8.37 -11.85
C LEU A 139 -24.50 -7.02 -12.41
N GLU A 140 -24.55 -5.98 -11.57
CA GLU A 140 -24.13 -4.65 -11.97
C GLU A 140 -23.62 -3.86 -10.76
N VAL A 141 -22.35 -3.47 -10.83
CA VAL A 141 -21.66 -2.72 -9.79
C VAL A 141 -20.89 -1.59 -10.43
N HIS A 142 -21.10 -0.38 -9.92
CA HIS A 142 -20.46 0.84 -10.38
C HIS A 142 -19.79 1.57 -9.23
N GLY A 143 -18.76 2.34 -9.53
CA GLY A 143 -18.22 3.32 -8.63
C GLY A 143 -17.58 4.46 -9.40
N LYS A 144 -17.34 5.54 -8.66
CA LYS A 144 -16.79 6.78 -9.21
C LYS A 144 -15.69 7.31 -8.31
N PHE A 145 -14.74 8.02 -8.90
CA PHE A 145 -13.67 8.64 -8.12
C PHE A 145 -13.17 9.92 -8.77
N GLN A 146 -12.89 10.93 -7.95
CA GLN A 146 -12.41 12.23 -8.39
C GLN A 146 -10.87 12.22 -8.53
N THR A 147 -10.37 12.38 -9.75
CA THR A 147 -8.92 12.29 -10.05
C THR A 147 -8.12 13.44 -9.44
N ALA A 148 -8.78 14.55 -9.08
CA ALA A 148 -8.18 15.66 -8.33
C ALA A 148 -7.58 15.25 -6.97
N ASN A 149 -7.99 14.09 -6.44
CA ASN A 149 -7.45 13.54 -5.19
C ASN A 149 -6.20 12.67 -5.42
N LEU A 150 -5.85 12.35 -6.67
CA LEU A 150 -4.68 11.55 -7.01
C LEU A 150 -3.45 12.43 -7.21
N SER A 151 -2.26 11.90 -6.94
CA SER A 151 -1.02 12.59 -7.25
C SER A 151 -0.89 12.85 -8.76
N PRO A 152 -0.65 14.11 -9.19
CA PRO A 152 -0.49 14.45 -10.60
C PRO A 152 0.74 13.79 -11.23
N GLY A 153 0.67 13.54 -12.54
CA GLY A 153 1.75 12.94 -13.34
C GLY A 153 2.08 11.49 -12.98
N THR A 154 1.22 10.82 -12.21
CA THR A 154 1.46 9.45 -11.72
C THR A 154 0.59 8.45 -12.49
N LEU A 155 1.17 7.33 -12.89
CA LEU A 155 0.45 6.19 -13.45
C LEU A 155 -0.27 5.44 -12.32
N TYR A 156 -1.58 5.32 -12.41
CA TYR A 156 -2.41 4.57 -11.48
C TYR A 156 -2.95 3.29 -12.12
N GLU A 157 -3.08 2.26 -11.30
CA GLU A 157 -3.86 1.06 -11.59
C GLU A 157 -5.08 1.00 -10.67
N LEU A 158 -6.14 0.38 -11.18
CA LEU A 158 -7.39 0.14 -10.46
C LEU A 158 -7.72 -1.34 -10.51
N ALA A 159 -8.15 -1.89 -9.37
CA ALA A 159 -8.60 -3.28 -9.30
C ALA A 159 -9.75 -3.45 -8.30
N PHE A 160 -10.79 -4.18 -8.71
CA PHE A 160 -11.80 -4.66 -7.76
C PHE A 160 -11.17 -5.71 -6.85
N VAL A 161 -11.40 -5.59 -5.55
CA VAL A 161 -10.99 -6.61 -4.57
C VAL A 161 -12.21 -7.43 -4.20
N VAL A 162 -12.21 -8.68 -4.68
CA VAL A 162 -13.36 -9.58 -4.55
C VAL A 162 -12.91 -10.94 -4.02
N LYS A 163 -13.86 -11.74 -3.57
CA LYS A 163 -13.65 -13.13 -3.15
C LYS A 163 -14.78 -13.98 -3.69
N LEU A 164 -14.43 -15.12 -4.28
CA LEU A 164 -15.40 -16.12 -4.71
C LEU A 164 -15.51 -17.19 -3.62
N LYS A 165 -16.69 -17.36 -3.00
CA LYS A 165 -16.89 -18.39 -1.97
C LYS A 165 -16.83 -19.79 -2.57
N ASP A 166 -16.49 -20.79 -1.75
CA ASP A 166 -16.34 -22.18 -2.21
C ASP A 166 -17.60 -22.70 -2.92
N ARG A 167 -18.78 -22.35 -2.40
CA ARG A 167 -20.09 -22.74 -2.96
C ARG A 167 -20.65 -21.77 -4.01
N ALA A 168 -19.83 -20.90 -4.59
CA ALA A 168 -20.26 -19.98 -5.65
C ALA A 168 -20.57 -20.72 -6.97
N TYR A 169 -21.54 -20.23 -7.74
CA TYR A 169 -21.94 -20.77 -9.04
C TYR A 169 -22.45 -19.66 -9.97
N GLY A 170 -22.64 -19.96 -11.26
CA GLY A 170 -23.19 -19.03 -12.26
C GLY A 170 -22.14 -18.11 -12.89
N TRP A 171 -20.87 -18.48 -12.84
CA TRP A 171 -19.74 -17.67 -13.29
C TRP A 171 -19.11 -18.17 -14.60
N GLU A 172 -19.83 -19.03 -15.32
CA GLU A 172 -19.43 -19.62 -16.61
C GLU A 172 -19.34 -18.53 -17.70
N VAL A 173 -20.25 -17.56 -17.64
CA VAL A 173 -20.20 -16.35 -18.47
C VAL A 173 -19.21 -15.36 -17.85
N PRO A 174 -18.16 -14.94 -18.57
CA PRO A 174 -17.23 -13.93 -18.07
C PRO A 174 -17.94 -12.61 -17.75
N VAL A 175 -17.52 -11.96 -16.67
CA VAL A 175 -17.98 -10.60 -16.33
C VAL A 175 -17.27 -9.58 -17.19
N ASN A 176 -17.93 -8.48 -17.53
CA ASN A 176 -17.29 -7.31 -18.14
C ASN A 176 -16.74 -6.41 -17.04
N VAL A 177 -15.55 -5.88 -17.25
CA VAL A 177 -14.89 -4.91 -16.37
C VAL A 177 -14.53 -3.70 -17.20
N ARG A 178 -14.88 -2.51 -16.73
CA ARG A 178 -14.74 -1.26 -17.49
C ARG A 178 -14.23 -0.11 -16.64
N LEU A 179 -13.31 0.67 -17.19
CA LEU A 179 -12.90 2.00 -16.74
C LEU A 179 -13.28 3.04 -17.79
N THR A 180 -13.91 4.14 -17.38
CA THR A 180 -14.18 5.32 -18.20
C THR A 180 -13.43 6.51 -17.60
N LEU A 181 -12.62 7.17 -18.42
CA LEU A 181 -11.82 8.33 -18.07
C LEU A 181 -12.60 9.65 -18.24
N PRO A 182 -12.14 10.77 -17.64
CA PRO A 182 -12.88 12.03 -17.69
C PRO A 182 -13.05 12.60 -19.11
N ASP A 183 -12.16 12.25 -20.04
CA ASP A 183 -12.24 12.59 -21.47
C ASP A 183 -13.21 11.70 -22.26
N GLY A 184 -13.84 10.72 -21.61
CA GLY A 184 -14.74 9.74 -22.22
C GLY A 184 -14.05 8.51 -22.80
N ASN A 185 -12.71 8.41 -22.76
CA ASN A 185 -11.98 7.21 -23.19
C ASN A 185 -12.33 6.03 -22.28
N LYS A 186 -12.47 4.85 -22.90
CA LYS A 186 -12.88 3.61 -22.21
C LYS A 186 -11.85 2.52 -22.36
N GLN A 187 -11.61 1.81 -21.27
CA GLN A 187 -10.89 0.54 -21.23
C GLN A 187 -11.88 -0.52 -20.76
N GLU A 188 -11.97 -1.63 -21.49
CA GLU A 188 -12.92 -2.68 -21.18
C GLU A 188 -12.34 -4.05 -21.54
N HIS A 189 -12.55 -5.03 -20.67
CA HIS A 189 -12.21 -6.42 -20.93
C HIS A 189 -13.17 -7.37 -20.22
N LYS A 190 -13.09 -8.65 -20.60
CA LYS A 190 -13.83 -9.73 -19.95
C LYS A 190 -12.95 -10.46 -18.95
N GLU A 191 -13.52 -10.81 -17.81
CA GLU A 191 -12.85 -11.57 -16.76
C GLU A 191 -13.59 -12.87 -16.46
N ASN A 192 -12.89 -14.00 -16.53
CA ASN A 192 -13.47 -15.30 -16.22
C ASN A 192 -13.21 -15.67 -14.75
N LEU A 193 -14.22 -15.49 -13.90
CA LEU A 193 -14.11 -15.75 -12.46
C LEU A 193 -13.99 -17.24 -12.12
N MET A 194 -14.37 -18.16 -13.00
CA MET A 194 -14.19 -19.61 -12.79
C MET A 194 -12.72 -20.03 -12.83
N LYS A 195 -11.84 -19.22 -13.42
CA LYS A 195 -10.39 -19.46 -13.45
C LYS A 195 -9.66 -18.88 -12.22
N LYS A 196 -10.37 -18.27 -11.28
CA LYS A 196 -9.80 -17.64 -10.09
C LYS A 196 -9.87 -18.57 -8.87
N PRO A 197 -8.94 -18.44 -7.91
CA PRO A 197 -9.01 -19.21 -6.68
C PRO A 197 -10.29 -18.87 -5.90
N ARG A 198 -10.83 -19.89 -5.23
CA ARG A 198 -11.97 -19.78 -4.34
C ARG A 198 -11.48 -19.65 -2.91
N GLY A 199 -12.25 -18.96 -2.07
CA GLY A 199 -11.90 -18.77 -0.66
C GLY A 199 -10.94 -17.62 -0.39
N ASP A 200 -10.24 -17.11 -1.41
CA ASP A 200 -9.24 -16.04 -1.25
C ASP A 200 -9.73 -14.69 -1.80
N TRP A 201 -9.14 -13.61 -1.27
CA TRP A 201 -9.27 -12.28 -1.85
C TRP A 201 -8.38 -12.18 -3.09
N ILE A 202 -8.97 -11.74 -4.19
CA ILE A 202 -8.30 -11.54 -5.47
C ILE A 202 -8.51 -10.12 -5.96
N GLU A 203 -7.52 -9.62 -6.70
CA GLU A 203 -7.63 -8.37 -7.45
C GLU A 203 -8.07 -8.70 -8.89
N ILE A 204 -9.16 -8.06 -9.34
CA ILE A 204 -9.58 -8.05 -10.75
C ILE A 204 -9.21 -6.70 -11.32
N PRO A 205 -8.17 -6.60 -12.18
CA PRO A 205 -7.78 -5.35 -12.80
C PRO A 205 -8.95 -4.72 -13.54
N VAL A 206 -9.05 -3.40 -13.48
CA VAL A 206 -10.07 -2.61 -14.21
C VAL A 206 -9.42 -1.85 -15.36
N GLY A 207 -8.24 -1.29 -15.10
CA GLY A 207 -7.50 -0.49 -16.08
C GLY A 207 -6.46 0.39 -15.42
N GLU A 208 -5.75 1.13 -16.26
CA GLU A 208 -4.62 1.97 -15.87
C GLU A 208 -4.73 3.35 -16.53
N PHE A 209 -4.32 4.40 -15.83
CA PHE A 209 -4.30 5.73 -16.41
C PHE A 209 -3.31 6.64 -15.71
N VAL A 210 -2.82 7.66 -16.44
CA VAL A 210 -1.97 8.70 -15.84
C VAL A 210 -2.87 9.81 -15.32
N SER A 211 -2.75 10.12 -14.03
CA SER A 211 -3.43 11.29 -13.45
C SER A 211 -2.80 12.57 -14.02
N SER A 212 -3.55 13.31 -14.84
CA SER A 212 -3.07 14.56 -15.45
C SER A 212 -3.89 15.75 -14.96
N PRO A 213 -3.25 16.89 -14.58
CA PRO A 213 -3.96 18.13 -14.28
C PRO A 213 -4.86 18.60 -15.44
N GLU A 214 -4.46 18.30 -16.68
CA GLU A 214 -5.18 18.72 -17.89
C GLU A 214 -6.45 17.89 -18.15
N ASN A 215 -6.53 16.68 -17.57
CA ASN A 215 -7.66 15.77 -17.69
C ASN A 215 -8.22 15.44 -16.30
N THR A 216 -8.38 16.48 -15.47
CA THR A 216 -8.95 16.34 -14.12
C THR A 216 -10.47 16.17 -14.22
N GLY A 217 -11.02 15.21 -13.49
CA GLY A 217 -12.46 14.98 -13.45
C GLY A 217 -12.81 13.69 -12.72
N GLU A 218 -14.00 13.17 -12.98
CA GLU A 218 -14.48 11.93 -12.38
C GLU A 218 -14.18 10.75 -13.31
N ILE A 219 -13.50 9.72 -12.78
CA ILE A 219 -13.45 8.41 -13.43
C ILE A 219 -14.66 7.59 -12.98
N GLU A 220 -15.14 6.74 -13.87
CA GLU A 220 -16.17 5.74 -13.56
C GLU A 220 -15.63 4.35 -13.83
N PHE A 221 -15.92 3.40 -12.94
CA PHE A 221 -15.50 2.02 -13.10
C PHE A 221 -16.64 1.07 -12.76
N SER A 222 -16.66 -0.09 -13.40
CA SER A 222 -17.73 -1.07 -13.22
C SER A 222 -17.28 -2.50 -13.43
N ILE A 223 -18.00 -3.41 -12.78
CA ILE A 223 -17.96 -4.85 -13.02
C ILE A 223 -19.41 -5.34 -13.15
N TYR A 224 -19.74 -5.95 -14.28
CA TYR A 224 -21.12 -6.27 -14.61
C TYR A 224 -21.26 -7.48 -15.54
N GLU A 225 -22.39 -8.16 -15.43
CA GLU A 225 -22.81 -9.25 -16.32
C GLU A 225 -24.33 -9.39 -16.19
N TYR A 226 -25.05 -9.05 -17.25
CA TYR A 226 -26.51 -9.13 -17.31
C TYR A 226 -27.03 -9.67 -18.65
N GLU A 227 -26.13 -10.06 -19.56
CA GLU A 227 -26.50 -10.53 -20.91
C GLU A 227 -26.68 -12.05 -20.93
N GLY A 228 -25.95 -12.78 -20.08
CA GLY A 228 -25.95 -14.24 -20.05
C GLY A 228 -27.21 -14.86 -19.45
N GLY A 229 -27.97 -14.13 -18.63
CA GLY A 229 -29.21 -14.62 -17.98
C GLY A 229 -29.00 -15.64 -16.86
N GLU A 230 -27.80 -16.19 -16.71
CA GLU A 230 -27.45 -17.17 -15.68
C GLU A 230 -27.52 -16.59 -14.27
N TRP A 231 -28.10 -17.35 -13.34
CA TRP A 231 -28.16 -16.99 -11.92
C TRP A 231 -26.80 -17.20 -11.25
N LYS A 232 -26.35 -16.18 -10.51
CA LYS A 232 -25.01 -16.07 -9.93
C LYS A 232 -25.08 -15.95 -8.43
N LYS A 233 -24.17 -16.63 -7.75
CA LYS A 233 -24.09 -16.63 -6.27
C LYS A 233 -22.66 -16.63 -5.78
N GLY A 234 -22.45 -16.06 -4.60
CA GLY A 234 -21.28 -16.32 -3.77
C GLY A 234 -20.07 -15.42 -4.07
N LEU A 235 -20.24 -14.39 -4.88
CA LEU A 235 -19.28 -13.30 -5.00
C LEU A 235 -19.37 -12.41 -3.75
N VAL A 236 -18.22 -12.08 -3.17
CA VAL A 236 -18.10 -11.12 -2.09
C VAL A 236 -17.25 -9.96 -2.59
N ILE A 237 -17.76 -8.74 -2.48
CA ILE A 237 -17.08 -7.52 -2.93
C ILE A 237 -16.59 -6.77 -1.70
N LYS A 238 -15.27 -6.62 -1.57
CA LYS A 238 -14.67 -5.75 -0.55
C LYS A 238 -14.72 -4.30 -0.98
N GLY A 239 -14.40 -4.04 -2.25
CA GLY A 239 -14.31 -2.68 -2.79
C GLY A 239 -13.41 -2.60 -4.01
N ILE A 240 -12.82 -1.43 -4.21
CA ILE A 240 -11.83 -1.15 -5.27
C ILE A 240 -10.59 -0.50 -4.67
N THR A 241 -9.42 -0.89 -5.15
CA THR A 241 -8.15 -0.23 -4.83
C THR A 241 -7.72 0.66 -5.99
N ILE A 242 -7.15 1.82 -5.67
CA ILE A 242 -6.60 2.80 -6.60
C ILE A 242 -5.21 3.17 -6.07
N ARG A 243 -4.15 2.76 -6.78
CA ARG A 243 -2.78 2.96 -6.33
C ARG A 243 -1.82 3.24 -7.49
N PRO A 244 -0.68 3.91 -7.24
CA PRO A 244 0.37 4.05 -8.23
C PRO A 244 0.88 2.70 -8.72
N LYS A 245 1.19 2.62 -10.01
CA LYS A 245 1.83 1.48 -10.66
C LYS A 245 3.29 1.81 -10.98
N TYR A 246 4.19 0.88 -10.67
CA TYR A 246 5.65 1.01 -10.80
C TYR A 246 6.25 -0.04 -11.71
#